data_AF-A0A5E4F8D4-F1
#
_entry.id   AF-A0A5E4F8D4-F1
#
_cell.length_a   1.000
_cell.length_b   1.000
_cell.length_c   1.000
_cell.angle_alpha   90.00
_cell.angle_beta   90.00
_cell.angle_gamma   90.00
#
_symmetry.space_group_name_H-M   'P 1'
#
loop_
_entity.id
_entity.type
_entity.pdbx_description
1 polymer ?
#
loop_
_entity_poly.entity_id
_entity_poly.type
_entity_poly.pdbx_seq_one_letter_code
_entity_poly.pdbx_strand_id
1 'polypeptide(L)'
;MSRANVRRHVLLENKVLKEREKTSSPKHLKRIYPIGLHKSTSSLSLSLSSSLSLSLSENSYDSSLTDSSTLDQKISAALRFIAPTQRREYNSPVAKVVQQQISQAQDTNDGELKRCNWITKNSDKVYVAFHDECWGVPAYDDNQLFELLALSGMLMDHNWTEIVKRRELFREAFFGFDPNKVAKMGEKEIAEIASNKAIMLAECKVRCIIDNAKCILKIVRECGSFSSYMWGSVNHKPVINRFRYPRNVPLRSPKAEAMSKDLIKRGFRYVGPVIVYSFMQAAGLTIDHLVDCYRYSECVSLAERPWRHI
;
A
#
# COMPACT_ATOMS: atom_id res chain seq x y z
N MET A 1 44.83 38.48 31.28
CA MET A 1 43.51 38.60 31.93
C MET A 1 43.30 37.38 32.84
N SER A 2 42.96 37.60 34.12
CA SER A 2 42.97 36.56 35.17
C SER A 2 41.94 35.44 34.96
N ARG A 3 42.30 34.20 35.36
CA ARG A 3 41.44 32.99 35.36
C ARG A 3 40.08 33.16 36.03
N ALA A 4 39.90 34.20 36.87
CA ALA A 4 38.63 34.54 37.49
C ALA A 4 37.58 35.09 36.49
N ASN A 5 37.99 35.72 35.39
CA ASN A 5 37.06 36.29 34.41
C ASN A 5 36.46 35.23 33.47
N VAL A 6 37.18 34.14 33.20
CA VAL A 6 36.69 33.04 32.34
C VAL A 6 35.56 32.26 33.02
N ARG A 7 35.64 32.05 34.35
CA ARG A 7 34.57 31.37 35.10
C ARG A 7 33.28 32.18 35.20
N ARG A 8 33.33 33.51 35.25
CA ARG A 8 32.12 34.36 35.24
C ARG A 8 31.41 34.35 33.89
N HIS A 9 32.16 34.31 32.78
CA HIS A 9 31.57 34.28 31.44
C HIS A 9 30.82 32.97 31.17
N VAL A 10 31.40 31.83 31.58
CA VAL A 10 30.78 30.49 31.43
C VAL A 10 29.54 30.32 32.32
N LEU A 11 29.49 30.97 33.48
CA LEU A 11 28.30 30.95 34.36
C LEU A 11 27.16 31.85 33.84
N LEU A 12 27.47 32.94 33.13
CA LEU A 12 26.48 33.82 32.52
C LEU A 12 25.88 33.22 31.24
N GLU A 13 26.70 32.59 30.38
CA GLU A 13 26.18 31.90 29.18
C GLU A 13 25.27 30.72 29.52
N ASN A 14 25.60 29.94 30.55
CA ASN A 14 24.74 28.84 30.99
C ASN A 14 23.43 29.31 31.65
N LYS A 15 23.37 30.55 32.16
CA LYS A 15 22.13 31.13 32.71
C LYS A 15 21.21 31.65 31.60
N VAL A 16 21.79 32.24 30.55
CA VAL A 16 21.06 32.72 29.35
C VAL A 16 20.50 31.56 28.52
N LEU A 17 21.22 30.42 28.44
CA LEU A 17 20.71 29.20 27.81
C LEU A 17 19.54 28.57 28.59
N LYS A 18 19.56 28.64 29.93
CA LYS A 18 18.50 28.06 30.78
C LYS A 18 17.24 28.93 30.88
N GLU A 19 17.34 30.23 30.57
CA GLU A 19 16.18 31.14 30.48
C GLU A 19 15.53 31.14 29.09
N ARG A 20 16.27 30.83 28.01
CA ARG A 20 15.71 30.68 26.66
C ARG A 20 14.88 29.42 26.43
N GLU A 21 14.99 28.41 27.29
CA GLU A 21 14.16 27.19 27.22
C GLU A 21 12.78 27.32 27.89
N LYS A 22 12.43 28.47 28.49
CA LYS A 22 11.16 28.63 29.24
C LYS A 22 10.08 29.49 28.58
N THR A 23 10.26 29.96 27.35
CA THR A 23 9.23 30.76 26.66
C THR A 23 9.16 30.45 25.17
N SER A 24 8.33 29.47 24.79
CA SER A 24 7.45 29.55 23.62
C SER A 24 6.63 28.27 23.47
N SER A 25 5.39 28.31 23.96
CA SER A 25 4.36 27.33 23.61
C SER A 25 3.56 27.87 22.42
N PRO A 26 3.55 27.22 21.24
CA PRO A 26 2.49 27.46 20.27
C PRO A 26 1.30 26.57 20.62
N LYS A 27 0.26 27.21 21.16
CA LYS A 27 -1.08 26.64 21.23
C LYS A 27 -1.62 26.52 19.79
N HIS A 28 -2.41 25.47 19.56
CA HIS A 28 -3.21 25.17 18.35
C HIS A 28 -2.52 24.54 17.12
N LEU A 29 -2.33 23.23 17.18
CA LEU A 29 -2.46 22.36 15.99
C LEU A 29 -3.59 21.36 16.26
N LYS A 30 -4.72 21.57 15.59
CA LYS A 30 -5.88 20.66 15.64
C LYS A 30 -5.47 19.34 14.97
N ARG A 31 -5.24 18.33 15.80
CA ARG A 31 -5.05 16.93 15.42
C ARG A 31 -6.37 16.40 14.84
N ILE A 32 -6.49 16.39 13.51
CA ILE A 32 -7.60 15.71 12.82
C ILE A 32 -7.23 14.24 12.69
N TYR A 33 -7.62 13.45 13.66
CA TYR A 33 -7.90 12.02 13.52
C TYR A 33 -9.11 11.73 14.41
N PRO A 34 -10.31 11.49 13.86
CA PRO A 34 -11.47 11.21 14.67
C PRO A 34 -11.48 9.74 15.08
N ILE A 35 -11.86 9.54 16.35
CA ILE A 35 -12.39 8.34 17.03
C ILE A 35 -11.50 7.94 18.21
N GLY A 36 -12.03 8.27 19.40
CA GLY A 36 -11.41 8.07 20.69
C GLY A 36 -11.32 6.59 21.09
N LEU A 37 -10.16 6.23 21.63
CA LEU A 37 -9.95 4.99 22.37
C LEU A 37 -10.58 5.11 23.75
N HIS A 38 -11.65 4.36 24.01
CA HIS A 38 -11.98 3.96 25.37
C HIS A 38 -11.05 2.82 25.78
N LYS A 39 -10.21 3.07 26.80
CA LYS A 39 -9.51 2.02 27.54
C LYS A 39 -10.51 1.37 28.48
N SER A 40 -10.75 0.07 28.28
CA SER A 40 -11.31 -0.79 29.32
C SER A 40 -10.33 -1.93 29.55
N THR A 41 -9.62 -1.81 30.65
CA THR A 41 -8.86 -2.87 31.30
C THR A 41 -9.83 -3.92 31.84
N SER A 42 -9.69 -5.18 31.44
CA SER A 42 -10.04 -6.28 32.33
C SER A 42 -9.07 -7.44 32.09
N SER A 43 -8.28 -7.69 33.14
CA SER A 43 -7.62 -8.96 33.41
C SER A 43 -8.68 -10.03 33.67
N LEU A 44 -8.50 -11.23 33.15
CA LEU A 44 -8.81 -12.48 33.85
C LEU A 44 -8.17 -13.67 33.10
N SER A 45 -7.83 -14.68 33.88
CA SER A 45 -6.93 -15.78 33.58
C SER A 45 -7.62 -17.15 33.61
N LEU A 46 -7.01 -18.12 32.91
CA LEU A 46 -6.98 -19.58 33.14
C LEU A 46 -8.13 -20.50 32.63
N SER A 47 -7.71 -21.44 31.78
CA SER A 47 -7.77 -22.92 31.93
C SER A 47 -8.54 -23.76 30.89
N LEU A 48 -8.06 -25.01 30.76
CA LEU A 48 -8.18 -26.00 29.69
C LEU A 48 -9.54 -26.73 29.57
N SER A 49 -9.83 -27.24 28.37
CA SER A 49 -10.34 -28.62 28.06
C SER A 49 -10.56 -28.75 26.54
N SER A 50 -9.89 -29.67 25.83
CA SER A 50 -10.20 -31.09 25.54
C SER A 50 -11.37 -31.33 24.55
N SER A 51 -10.98 -31.72 23.33
CA SER A 51 -11.53 -32.74 22.43
C SER A 51 -13.05 -33.01 22.32
N LEU A 52 -13.60 -32.97 21.10
CA LEU A 52 -14.20 -34.12 20.37
C LEU A 52 -14.85 -33.68 19.05
N SER A 53 -15.08 -34.68 18.20
CA SER A 53 -15.21 -34.70 16.74
C SER A 53 -16.65 -34.95 16.22
N LEU A 54 -16.78 -34.93 14.87
CA LEU A 54 -17.88 -35.42 13.98
C LEU A 54 -19.04 -34.42 13.80
N SER A 55 -19.65 -34.26 12.61
CA SER A 55 -19.96 -35.24 11.56
C SER A 55 -20.17 -34.61 10.17
N LEU A 56 -19.73 -35.33 9.13
CA LEU A 56 -20.23 -35.23 7.75
C LEU A 56 -21.70 -35.64 7.67
N SER A 57 -22.45 -35.07 6.74
CA SER A 57 -23.68 -35.67 6.21
C SER A 57 -23.68 -35.64 4.69
N GLU A 58 -23.86 -36.82 4.11
CA GLU A 58 -24.02 -37.12 2.70
C GLU A 58 -25.34 -36.60 2.13
N ASN A 59 -25.40 -36.49 0.80
CA ASN A 59 -26.46 -37.13 0.01
C ASN A 59 -26.02 -37.19 -1.46
N SER A 60 -25.76 -38.43 -1.92
CA SER A 60 -25.63 -38.83 -3.31
C SER A 60 -26.91 -39.57 -3.70
N TYR A 61 -27.44 -39.31 -4.89
CA TYR A 61 -28.48 -40.13 -5.51
C TYR A 61 -27.98 -40.66 -6.87
N ASP A 62 -27.95 -41.99 -6.90
CA ASP A 62 -28.20 -42.99 -7.93
C ASP A 62 -28.21 -42.69 -9.45
N SER A 63 -27.25 -43.37 -10.10
CA SER A 63 -27.18 -44.23 -11.30
C SER A 63 -28.18 -44.27 -12.48
N SER A 64 -27.55 -44.63 -13.62
CA SER A 64 -28.04 -45.33 -14.83
C SER A 64 -28.74 -44.46 -15.89
N LEU A 65 -28.43 -44.53 -17.19
CA LEU A 65 -28.29 -45.71 -18.04
C LEU A 65 -27.26 -45.50 -19.16
N THR A 66 -26.66 -46.62 -19.56
CA THR A 66 -25.96 -46.85 -20.82
C THR A 66 -26.96 -46.86 -21.99
N ASP A 67 -26.63 -46.22 -23.11
CA ASP A 67 -26.65 -46.96 -24.38
C ASP A 67 -25.81 -46.29 -25.48
N SER A 68 -25.15 -47.14 -26.25
CA SER A 68 -24.27 -46.83 -27.37
C SER A 68 -24.97 -47.29 -28.65
N SER A 69 -25.16 -46.39 -29.62
CA SER A 69 -25.31 -46.81 -31.03
C SER A 69 -24.96 -45.70 -32.02
N THR A 70 -23.82 -45.93 -32.67
CA THR A 70 -23.56 -45.78 -34.12
C THR A 70 -23.62 -44.40 -34.80
N LEU A 71 -22.40 -43.99 -35.15
CA LEU A 71 -21.94 -43.27 -36.34
C LEU A 71 -22.77 -43.49 -37.63
N ASP A 72 -22.88 -42.40 -38.40
CA ASP A 72 -23.22 -42.27 -39.82
C ASP A 72 -24.66 -42.54 -40.29
N GLN A 73 -25.41 -41.45 -40.47
CA GLN A 73 -26.19 -41.22 -41.71
C GLN A 73 -26.68 -39.76 -41.85
N LYS A 74 -26.26 -39.13 -42.96
CA LYS A 74 -26.93 -38.02 -43.71
C LYS A 74 -26.42 -36.59 -43.50
N ILE A 75 -25.24 -36.35 -44.09
CA ILE A 75 -24.93 -35.12 -44.85
C ILE A 75 -25.93 -35.01 -46.02
N SER A 76 -26.57 -33.86 -46.21
CA SER A 76 -26.79 -33.18 -47.52
C SER A 76 -27.92 -32.15 -47.45
N ALA A 77 -27.57 -30.85 -47.40
CA ALA A 77 -28.30 -29.74 -48.02
C ALA A 77 -27.53 -28.41 -47.84
N ALA A 78 -26.23 -28.42 -48.18
CA ALA A 78 -25.48 -27.20 -48.41
C ALA A 78 -25.14 -27.15 -49.91
N LEU A 79 -25.36 -25.98 -50.51
CA LEU A 79 -24.95 -25.56 -51.86
C LEU A 79 -25.84 -26.02 -53.03
N ARG A 80 -26.75 -25.14 -53.44
CA ARG A 80 -26.60 -24.35 -54.69
C ARG A 80 -27.87 -23.51 -54.93
N PHE A 81 -27.67 -22.23 -55.28
CA PHE A 81 -28.28 -21.48 -56.41
C PHE A 81 -28.10 -19.96 -56.16
N ILE A 82 -26.97 -19.39 -56.62
CA ILE A 82 -26.81 -18.49 -57.82
C ILE A 82 -27.20 -17.01 -57.58
N ALA A 83 -26.17 -16.18 -57.36
CA ALA A 83 -25.79 -14.86 -57.95
C ALA A 83 -26.81 -13.69 -58.16
N PRO A 84 -26.33 -12.42 -58.24
CA PRO A 84 -27.03 -11.22 -57.77
C PRO A 84 -27.74 -10.39 -58.87
N THR A 85 -28.76 -9.63 -58.48
CA THR A 85 -29.40 -8.60 -59.32
C THR A 85 -29.08 -7.19 -58.84
N GLN A 86 -28.63 -6.34 -59.77
CA GLN A 86 -28.41 -4.90 -59.59
C GLN A 86 -29.71 -4.08 -59.61
N ARG A 87 -29.57 -2.85 -59.07
CA ARG A 87 -30.26 -1.57 -59.38
C ARG A 87 -31.50 -1.22 -58.54
N ARG A 88 -31.45 -0.09 -57.81
CA ARG A 88 -31.86 1.24 -58.29
C ARG A 88 -31.67 2.31 -57.19
N GLU A 89 -31.01 3.42 -57.54
CA GLU A 89 -30.98 4.65 -56.73
C GLU A 89 -32.36 5.31 -56.70
N TYR A 90 -32.75 5.80 -55.52
CA TYR A 90 -33.88 6.72 -55.35
C TYR A 90 -33.52 7.77 -54.28
N ASN A 91 -33.32 9.02 -54.71
CA ASN A 91 -33.13 10.17 -53.85
C ASN A 91 -34.48 10.59 -53.24
N SER A 92 -34.57 10.68 -51.91
CA SER A 92 -35.70 11.32 -51.22
C SER A 92 -35.29 11.88 -49.85
N PRO A 93 -35.91 12.97 -49.37
CA PRO A 93 -35.27 14.00 -48.55
C PRO A 93 -35.37 13.68 -47.05
N VAL A 94 -34.44 12.88 -46.54
CA VAL A 94 -34.27 12.64 -45.09
C VAL A 94 -32.91 13.16 -44.61
N ALA A 95 -32.33 14.12 -45.32
CA ALA A 95 -31.07 14.79 -44.96
C ALA A 95 -31.29 16.10 -44.16
N LYS A 96 -32.49 16.35 -43.63
CA LYS A 96 -32.80 17.53 -42.79
C LYS A 96 -33.45 17.24 -41.44
N VAL A 97 -33.47 15.99 -41.00
CA VAL A 97 -33.78 15.62 -39.59
C VAL A 97 -32.51 15.23 -38.81
N VAL A 98 -31.37 15.06 -39.51
CA VAL A 98 -30.06 14.71 -38.90
C VAL A 98 -29.28 15.95 -38.41
N GLN A 99 -29.85 17.15 -38.51
CA GLN A 99 -29.21 18.39 -38.00
C GLN A 99 -29.89 18.98 -36.76
N GLN A 100 -30.83 18.26 -36.14
CA GLN A 100 -31.47 18.67 -34.87
C GLN A 100 -31.41 17.57 -33.80
N GLN A 101 -30.32 16.78 -33.83
CA GLN A 101 -29.92 15.85 -32.77
C GLN A 101 -28.40 15.95 -32.49
N ILE A 102 -27.81 17.14 -32.69
CA ILE A 102 -26.40 17.43 -32.35
C ILE A 102 -26.31 18.65 -31.42
N SER A 103 -27.23 18.76 -30.45
CA SER A 103 -27.18 19.87 -29.47
C SER A 103 -27.65 19.52 -28.06
N GLN A 104 -27.91 18.25 -27.75
CA GLN A 104 -28.27 17.80 -26.39
C GLN A 104 -27.65 16.46 -26.03
N ALA A 105 -26.34 16.33 -26.24
CA ALA A 105 -25.53 15.24 -25.69
C ALA A 105 -24.13 15.77 -25.34
N GLN A 106 -24.09 16.80 -24.47
CA GLN A 106 -22.89 17.20 -23.73
C GLN A 106 -23.28 17.43 -22.27
N ASP A 107 -23.78 16.36 -21.64
CA ASP A 107 -23.48 16.12 -20.24
C ASP A 107 -22.44 15.01 -20.22
N THR A 108 -21.17 15.38 -20.34
CA THR A 108 -20.07 14.49 -19.97
C THR A 108 -20.06 14.38 -18.45
N ASN A 109 -20.98 13.61 -17.90
CA ASN A 109 -20.76 13.00 -16.60
C ASN A 109 -19.80 11.83 -16.86
N ASP A 110 -18.53 12.16 -17.08
CA ASP A 110 -17.44 11.20 -17.13
C ASP A 110 -17.52 10.40 -15.83
N GLY A 111 -17.81 9.10 -15.92
CA GLY A 111 -18.20 8.28 -14.77
C GLY A 111 -17.16 8.39 -13.67
N GLU A 112 -17.44 9.19 -12.64
CA GLU A 112 -16.47 9.51 -11.58
C GLU A 112 -16.00 8.20 -10.94
N LEU A 113 -14.74 7.82 -11.21
CA LEU A 113 -14.15 6.59 -10.67
C LEU A 113 -14.27 6.61 -9.14
N LYS A 114 -15.04 5.66 -8.62
CA LYS A 114 -15.25 5.54 -7.17
C LYS A 114 -13.95 5.07 -6.51
N ARG A 115 -13.35 5.90 -5.67
CA ARG A 115 -12.12 5.59 -4.91
C ARG A 115 -12.45 5.29 -3.45
N CYS A 116 -11.48 4.75 -2.73
CA CYS A 116 -11.59 4.61 -1.28
C CYS A 116 -11.78 5.98 -0.61
N ASN A 117 -12.52 6.03 0.51
CA ASN A 117 -12.92 7.30 1.15
C ASN A 117 -11.77 8.18 1.66
N TRP A 118 -10.55 7.65 1.80
CA TRP A 118 -9.37 8.46 2.12
C TRP A 118 -8.83 9.26 0.93
N ILE A 119 -9.35 9.00 -0.28
CA ILE A 119 -9.22 9.87 -1.44
C ILE A 119 -10.49 10.70 -1.57
N THR A 120 -10.34 12.01 -1.42
CA THR A 120 -11.43 12.99 -1.48
C THR A 120 -11.29 13.84 -2.75
N LYS A 121 -12.34 14.58 -3.10
CA LYS A 121 -12.31 15.51 -4.25
C LYS A 121 -11.21 16.58 -4.15
N ASN A 122 -10.76 16.87 -2.93
CA ASN A 122 -9.73 17.87 -2.64
C ASN A 122 -8.36 17.24 -2.37
N SER A 123 -8.21 15.92 -2.54
CA SER A 123 -6.93 15.26 -2.34
C SER A 123 -5.92 15.72 -3.41
N ASP A 124 -4.67 15.94 -2.98
CA ASP A 124 -3.57 16.25 -3.89
C ASP A 124 -3.43 15.17 -4.98
N LYS A 125 -3.20 15.60 -6.23
CA LYS A 125 -3.10 14.70 -7.40
C LYS A 125 -2.05 13.60 -7.22
N VAL A 126 -0.94 13.89 -6.53
CA VAL A 126 0.11 12.88 -6.26
C VAL A 126 -0.35 11.78 -5.31
N TYR A 127 -1.24 12.10 -4.36
CA TYR A 127 -1.80 11.11 -3.46
C TYR A 127 -2.89 10.28 -4.14
N VAL A 128 -3.67 10.90 -5.03
CA VAL A 128 -4.59 10.20 -5.92
C VAL A 128 -3.83 9.21 -6.80
N ALA A 129 -2.76 9.63 -7.47
CA ALA A 129 -1.93 8.75 -8.29
C ALA A 129 -1.30 7.61 -7.47
N PHE A 130 -0.83 7.89 -6.25
CA PHE A 130 -0.32 6.84 -5.37
C PHE A 130 -1.38 5.78 -5.02
N HIS A 131 -2.61 6.19 -4.71
CA HIS A 131 -3.72 5.25 -4.51
C HIS A 131 -4.06 4.47 -5.77
N ASP A 132 -4.10 5.17 -6.90
CA ASP A 132 -4.56 4.67 -8.19
C ASP A 132 -3.53 3.78 -8.87
N GLU A 133 -2.24 3.89 -8.57
CA GLU A 133 -1.19 3.19 -9.33
C GLU A 133 -0.31 2.29 -8.46
N CYS A 134 -0.14 2.63 -7.18
CA CYS A 134 0.83 1.96 -6.30
C CYS A 134 0.17 1.21 -5.15
N TRP A 135 -0.78 1.84 -4.44
CA TRP A 135 -1.28 1.32 -3.18
C TRP A 135 -2.12 0.07 -3.37
N GLY A 136 -1.80 -0.97 -2.62
CA GLY A 136 -2.43 -2.29 -2.72
C GLY A 136 -1.97 -3.11 -3.93
N VAL A 137 -1.06 -2.61 -4.76
CA VAL A 137 -0.47 -3.38 -5.87
C VAL A 137 0.65 -4.26 -5.31
N PRO A 138 0.63 -5.60 -5.53
CA PRO A 138 1.69 -6.49 -5.04
C PRO A 138 3.09 -6.09 -5.55
N ALA A 139 3.97 -5.70 -4.63
CA ALA A 139 5.37 -5.38 -4.90
C ALA A 139 6.28 -6.58 -4.62
N TYR A 140 7.16 -6.91 -5.55
CA TYR A 140 8.07 -8.07 -5.45
C TYR A 140 9.55 -7.70 -5.50
N ASP A 141 9.88 -6.47 -5.92
CA ASP A 141 11.25 -5.98 -5.99
C ASP A 141 11.76 -5.59 -4.59
N ASP A 142 12.98 -6.00 -4.26
CA ASP A 142 13.59 -5.76 -2.94
C ASP A 142 13.76 -4.27 -2.63
N ASN A 143 14.16 -3.47 -3.62
CA ASN A 143 14.37 -2.04 -3.45
C ASN A 143 13.02 -1.32 -3.27
N GLN A 144 12.01 -1.72 -4.05
CA GLN A 144 10.65 -1.20 -3.91
C GLN A 144 10.05 -1.53 -2.55
N LEU A 145 10.23 -2.75 -2.05
CA LEU A 145 9.77 -3.13 -0.71
C LEU A 145 10.53 -2.38 0.39
N PHE A 146 11.84 -2.18 0.23
CA PHE A 146 12.62 -1.39 1.17
C PHE A 146 12.18 0.08 1.17
N GLU A 147 11.96 0.67 0.00
CA GLU A 147 11.41 2.02 -0.18
C GLU A 147 10.08 2.14 0.56
N LEU A 148 9.11 1.26 0.27
CA LEU A 148 7.78 1.32 0.90
C LEU A 148 7.86 1.18 2.42
N LEU A 149 8.72 0.29 2.95
CA LEU A 149 8.92 0.16 4.40
C LEU A 149 9.50 1.43 5.01
N ALA A 150 10.48 2.05 4.35
CA ALA A 150 11.09 3.30 4.80
C ALA A 150 10.08 4.46 4.78
N LEU A 151 9.29 4.60 3.70
CA LEU A 151 8.24 5.61 3.57
C LEU A 151 7.15 5.42 4.64
N SER A 152 6.72 4.18 4.90
CA SER A 152 5.78 3.91 5.99
C SER A 152 6.35 4.29 7.37
N GLY A 153 7.66 4.14 7.58
CA GLY A 153 8.35 4.59 8.81
C GLY A 153 8.33 6.11 9.02
N MET A 154 8.12 6.89 7.95
CA MET A 154 8.00 8.35 7.99
C MET A 154 6.59 8.82 8.40
N LEU A 155 5.60 7.92 8.48
CA LEU A 155 4.23 8.26 8.91
C LEU A 155 4.13 8.77 10.35
N MET A 156 5.19 8.58 11.14
CA MET A 156 5.31 9.16 12.48
C MET A 156 5.51 10.68 12.44
N ASP A 157 6.06 11.21 11.34
CA ASP A 157 6.47 12.61 11.21
C ASP A 157 5.60 13.35 10.17
N HIS A 158 5.15 12.64 9.13
CA HIS A 158 4.46 13.21 7.97
C HIS A 158 3.24 12.37 7.58
N ASN A 159 2.29 12.94 6.87
CA ASN A 159 1.20 12.15 6.25
C ASN A 159 1.62 11.61 4.87
N TRP A 160 0.84 10.67 4.31
CA TRP A 160 1.14 10.07 3.01
C TRP A 160 1.30 11.09 1.88
N THR A 161 0.46 12.12 1.82
CA THR A 161 0.57 13.17 0.79
C THR A 161 1.94 13.83 0.83
N GLU A 162 2.39 14.26 2.01
CA GLU A 162 3.67 14.93 2.19
C GLU A 162 4.86 13.99 1.93
N ILE A 163 4.71 12.70 2.22
CA ILE A 163 5.73 11.69 1.92
C ILE A 163 5.84 11.46 0.41
N VAL A 164 4.70 11.27 -0.27
CA VAL A 164 4.66 10.98 -1.71
C VAL A 164 5.12 12.19 -2.53
N LYS A 165 4.82 13.43 -2.11
CA LYS A 165 5.37 14.65 -2.74
C LYS A 165 6.90 14.68 -2.81
N ARG A 166 7.57 14.07 -1.83
CA ARG A 166 9.03 14.01 -1.69
C ARG A 166 9.62 12.67 -2.11
N ARG A 167 8.81 11.76 -2.66
CA ARG A 167 9.22 10.38 -2.98
C ARG A 167 10.47 10.32 -3.86
N GLU A 168 10.52 11.13 -4.92
CA GLU A 168 11.67 11.17 -5.82
C GLU A 168 12.93 11.74 -5.14
N LEU A 169 12.78 12.74 -4.27
CA LEU A 169 13.90 13.25 -3.47
C LEU A 169 14.45 12.19 -2.52
N PHE A 170 13.58 11.37 -1.91
CA PHE A 170 14.01 10.25 -1.08
C PHE A 170 14.74 9.19 -1.91
N ARG A 171 14.24 8.88 -3.12
CA ARG A 171 14.90 7.93 -4.02
C ARG A 171 16.30 8.41 -4.39
N GLU A 172 16.47 9.68 -4.74
CA GLU A 172 17.79 10.25 -5.02
C GLU A 172 18.71 10.16 -3.79
N ALA A 173 18.23 10.61 -2.63
CA ALA A 173 18.98 10.64 -1.39
C ALA A 173 19.43 9.24 -0.90
N PHE A 174 18.62 8.22 -1.17
CA PHE A 174 18.87 6.84 -0.74
C PHE A 174 19.22 5.91 -1.91
N PHE A 175 19.77 6.43 -3.01
CA PHE A 175 20.26 5.63 -4.14
C PHE A 175 19.25 4.61 -4.70
N GLY A 176 18.00 5.04 -4.87
CA GLY A 176 16.89 4.21 -5.31
C GLY A 176 16.48 3.14 -4.30
N PHE A 177 16.84 3.32 -3.03
CA PHE A 177 16.68 2.33 -1.97
C PHE A 177 17.35 0.99 -2.30
N ASP A 178 18.54 1.01 -2.90
CA ASP A 178 19.40 -0.18 -3.01
C ASP A 178 20.03 -0.47 -1.63
N PRO A 179 19.69 -1.59 -0.96
CA PRO A 179 20.21 -1.91 0.36
C PRO A 179 21.75 -1.98 0.41
N ASN A 180 22.41 -2.37 -0.69
CA ASN A 180 23.88 -2.47 -0.75
C ASN A 180 24.56 -1.11 -0.72
N LYS A 181 23.95 -0.10 -1.33
CA LYS A 181 24.46 1.27 -1.34
C LYS A 181 24.10 1.98 -0.04
N VAL A 182 22.84 1.87 0.37
CA VAL A 182 22.33 2.56 1.56
C VAL A 182 23.04 2.07 2.84
N ALA A 183 23.32 0.77 2.96
CA ALA A 183 24.03 0.22 4.12
C ALA A 183 25.47 0.73 4.29
N LYS A 184 26.08 1.29 3.22
CA LYS A 184 27.46 1.80 3.20
C LYS A 184 27.55 3.31 3.43
N MET A 185 26.44 4.02 3.50
CA MET A 185 26.41 5.46 3.73
C MET A 185 27.04 5.80 5.08
N GLY A 186 27.89 6.83 5.10
CA GLY A 186 28.63 7.28 6.27
C GLY A 186 28.11 8.60 6.82
N GLU A 187 28.88 9.17 7.74
CA GLU A 187 28.53 10.42 8.45
C GLU A 187 28.35 11.61 7.51
N LYS A 188 29.11 11.66 6.40
CA LYS A 188 29.02 12.74 5.42
C LYS A 188 27.66 12.75 4.73
N GLU A 189 27.23 11.61 4.19
CA GLU A 189 25.93 11.48 3.52
C GLU A 189 24.78 11.71 4.49
N ILE A 190 24.92 11.24 5.75
CA ILE A 190 23.93 11.48 6.80
C ILE A 190 23.73 12.98 7.05
N ALA A 191 24.82 13.73 7.23
CA ALA A 191 24.77 15.16 7.48
C ALA A 191 24.21 15.94 6.27
N GLU A 192 24.55 15.53 5.05
CA GLU A 192 24.04 16.13 3.82
C GLU A 192 22.52 15.96 3.70
N ILE A 193 22.01 14.74 3.89
CA ILE A 193 20.57 14.47 3.81
C ILE A 193 19.82 15.18 4.93
N ALA A 194 20.35 15.14 6.17
CA ALA A 194 19.70 15.74 7.33
C ALA A 194 19.65 17.28 7.26
N SER A 195 20.62 17.91 6.59
CA SER A 195 20.64 19.37 6.38
C SER A 195 19.79 19.83 5.18
N ASN A 196 19.37 18.92 4.32
CA ASN A 196 18.56 19.24 3.14
C ASN A 196 17.10 19.58 3.52
N LYS A 197 16.77 20.88 3.43
CA LYS A 197 15.43 21.41 3.74
C LYS A 197 14.33 20.94 2.79
N ALA A 198 14.64 20.46 1.59
CA ALA A 198 13.63 19.90 0.68
C ALA A 198 13.22 18.48 1.10
N ILE A 199 14.14 17.72 1.68
CA ILE A 199 13.89 16.36 2.18
C ILE A 199 13.11 16.44 3.51
N MET A 200 13.46 17.38 4.39
CA MET A 200 12.86 17.55 5.74
C MET A 200 12.81 16.24 6.54
N LEU A 201 13.94 15.54 6.59
CA LEU A 201 14.08 14.27 7.30
C LEU A 201 15.11 14.41 8.42
N ALA A 202 14.71 14.10 9.65
CA ALA A 202 15.59 14.19 10.80
C ALA A 202 16.77 13.19 10.70
N GLU A 203 17.93 13.57 11.22
CA GLU A 203 19.14 12.73 11.17
C GLU A 203 18.91 11.32 11.75
N CYS A 204 18.15 11.20 12.83
CA CYS A 204 17.81 9.91 13.43
C CYS A 204 17.03 8.98 12.47
N LYS A 205 16.24 9.55 11.56
CA LYS A 205 15.51 8.81 10.51
C LYS A 205 16.43 8.38 9.38
N VAL A 206 17.36 9.24 8.97
CA VAL A 206 18.39 8.86 7.98
C VAL A 206 19.20 7.67 8.49
N ARG A 207 19.68 7.75 9.74
CA ARG A 207 20.37 6.63 10.41
C ARG A 207 19.49 5.38 10.50
N CYS A 208 18.19 5.54 10.78
CA CYS A 208 17.25 4.42 10.78
C CYS A 208 17.22 3.69 9.45
N ILE A 209 17.07 4.42 8.35
CA ILE A 209 16.99 3.82 7.01
C ILE A 209 18.30 3.08 6.69
N ILE A 210 19.45 3.65 7.03
CA ILE A 210 20.77 3.00 6.88
C ILE A 210 20.87 1.71 7.69
N ASP A 211 20.46 1.72 8.95
CA ASP A 211 20.52 0.52 9.80
C ASP A 211 19.51 -0.55 9.36
N ASN A 212 18.34 -0.15 8.85
CA ASN A 212 17.39 -1.07 8.24
C ASN A 212 17.97 -1.71 6.97
N ALA A 213 18.69 -0.96 6.12
CA ALA A 213 19.38 -1.52 4.95
C ALA A 213 20.40 -2.60 5.36
N LYS A 214 21.17 -2.38 6.43
CA LYS A 214 22.10 -3.39 6.97
C LYS A 214 21.36 -4.65 7.44
N CYS A 215 20.16 -4.50 8.01
CA CYS A 215 19.32 -5.63 8.41
C CYS A 215 18.77 -6.38 7.20
N ILE A 216 18.40 -5.68 6.14
CA ILE A 216 18.00 -6.29 4.86
C ILE A 216 19.13 -7.14 4.28
N LEU A 217 20.37 -6.66 4.28
CA LEU A 217 21.53 -7.45 3.81
C LEU A 217 21.79 -8.71 4.66
N LYS A 218 21.35 -8.76 5.92
CA LYS A 218 21.36 -10.00 6.72
C LYS A 218 20.27 -10.96 6.23
N ILE A 219 19.05 -10.45 6.03
CA ILE A 219 17.93 -11.24 5.50
C ILE A 219 18.25 -11.82 4.13
N VAL A 220 18.82 -11.03 3.21
CA VAL A 220 19.19 -11.49 1.86
C VAL A 220 20.15 -12.69 1.93
N ARG A 221 21.09 -12.71 2.91
CA ARG A 221 22.00 -13.85 3.11
C ARG A 221 21.31 -15.10 3.67
N GLU A 222 20.24 -14.93 4.45
CA GLU A 222 19.51 -16.03 5.11
C GLU A 222 18.37 -16.58 4.25
N CYS A 223 17.68 -15.71 3.51
CA CYS A 223 16.42 -15.97 2.84
C CYS A 223 16.49 -15.75 1.32
N GLY A 224 17.66 -15.41 0.78
CA GLY A 224 17.88 -15.13 -0.64
C GLY A 224 17.47 -13.72 -1.07
N SER A 225 16.28 -13.24 -0.67
CA SER A 225 15.83 -11.88 -0.95
C SER A 225 14.94 -11.30 0.15
N PHE A 226 14.84 -9.97 0.21
CA PHE A 226 13.94 -9.28 1.13
C PHE A 226 12.48 -9.55 0.82
N SER A 227 12.15 -9.64 -0.47
CA SER A 227 10.86 -10.03 -1.01
C SER A 227 10.45 -11.41 -0.55
N SER A 228 11.32 -12.41 -0.68
CA SER A 228 11.03 -13.78 -0.22
C SER A 228 10.71 -13.81 1.28
N TYR A 229 11.44 -13.05 2.08
CA TYR A 229 11.20 -12.93 3.52
C TYR A 229 9.86 -12.25 3.85
N MET A 230 9.55 -11.12 3.20
CA MET A 230 8.30 -10.40 3.43
C MET A 230 7.07 -11.20 2.98
N TRP A 231 7.12 -11.76 1.77
CA TRP A 231 6.05 -12.59 1.24
C TRP A 231 5.91 -13.92 1.98
N GLY A 232 7.01 -14.49 2.49
CA GLY A 232 6.99 -15.68 3.35
C GLY A 232 6.17 -15.45 4.63
N SER A 233 6.17 -14.23 5.17
CA SER A 233 5.34 -13.87 6.34
C SER A 233 3.84 -14.02 6.08
N VAL A 234 3.41 -13.87 4.83
CA VAL A 234 2.01 -14.06 4.37
C VAL A 234 1.84 -15.36 3.58
N ASN A 235 2.72 -16.34 3.75
CA ASN A 235 2.68 -17.62 3.02
C ASN A 235 2.59 -17.44 1.49
N HIS A 236 3.25 -16.40 0.97
CA HIS A 236 3.26 -16.02 -0.45
C HIS A 236 1.87 -15.79 -1.06
N LYS A 237 0.86 -15.48 -0.20
CA LYS A 237 -0.51 -15.18 -0.62
C LYS A 237 -0.95 -13.88 0.04
N PRO A 238 -1.25 -12.82 -0.74
CA PRO A 238 -1.80 -11.59 -0.19
C PRO A 238 -3.05 -11.85 0.64
N VAL A 239 -3.21 -11.09 1.72
CA VAL A 239 -4.44 -11.10 2.52
C VAL A 239 -5.48 -10.26 1.81
N ILE A 240 -6.48 -10.88 1.19
CA ILE A 240 -7.55 -10.17 0.51
C ILE A 240 -8.67 -9.87 1.49
N ASN A 241 -8.83 -8.60 1.87
CA ASN A 241 -9.96 -8.16 2.69
C ASN A 241 -11.14 -7.73 1.81
N ARG A 242 -12.33 -7.64 2.42
CA ARG A 242 -13.59 -7.26 1.77
C ARG A 242 -14.30 -6.16 2.54
N PHE A 243 -13.54 -5.13 2.92
CA PHE A 243 -14.09 -4.01 3.69
C PHE A 243 -15.08 -3.21 2.85
N ARG A 244 -16.31 -3.05 3.36
CA ARG A 244 -17.33 -2.17 2.76
C ARG A 244 -17.25 -0.73 3.26
N TYR A 245 -16.71 -0.53 4.47
CA TYR A 245 -16.70 0.77 5.14
C TYR A 245 -15.30 1.09 5.65
N PRO A 246 -14.85 2.36 5.53
CA PRO A 246 -13.51 2.79 5.98
C PRO A 246 -13.24 2.46 7.45
N ARG A 247 -14.26 2.64 8.31
CA ARG A 247 -14.17 2.37 9.75
C ARG A 247 -13.85 0.92 10.11
N ASN A 248 -14.03 -0.01 9.16
CA ASN A 248 -13.72 -1.43 9.35
C ASN A 248 -12.27 -1.76 9.00
N VAL A 249 -11.57 -0.87 8.29
CA VAL A 249 -10.14 -1.05 7.98
C VAL A 249 -9.36 -0.78 9.27
N PRO A 250 -8.69 -1.78 9.86
CA PRO A 250 -8.03 -1.60 11.14
C PRO A 250 -6.72 -0.82 10.98
N LEU A 251 -6.19 -0.27 12.07
CA LEU A 251 -4.86 0.36 12.07
C LEU A 251 -3.71 -0.66 12.23
N ARG A 252 -4.03 -1.88 12.65
CA ARG A 252 -3.09 -2.99 12.87
C ARG A 252 -3.81 -4.31 12.64
N SER A 253 -3.06 -5.36 12.33
CA SER A 253 -3.59 -6.73 12.25
C SER A 253 -2.69 -7.70 13.02
N PRO A 254 -3.21 -8.88 13.42
CA PRO A 254 -2.39 -9.92 14.06
C PRO A 254 -1.15 -10.30 13.22
N LYS A 255 -1.30 -10.27 11.88
CA LYS A 255 -0.21 -10.55 10.95
C LYS A 255 0.85 -9.45 10.99
N ALA A 256 0.44 -8.17 10.97
CA ALA A 256 1.36 -7.05 11.10
C ALA A 256 2.08 -7.01 12.45
N GLU A 257 1.41 -7.42 13.53
CA GLU A 257 2.03 -7.55 14.86
C GLU A 257 3.11 -8.61 14.89
N ALA A 258 2.86 -9.78 14.31
CA ALA A 258 3.86 -10.84 14.19
C ALA A 258 5.06 -10.39 13.35
N MET A 259 4.82 -9.79 12.19
CA MET A 259 5.87 -9.26 11.32
C MET A 259 6.68 -8.15 12.00
N SER A 260 6.01 -7.21 12.67
CA SER A 260 6.65 -6.15 13.45
C SER A 260 7.57 -6.71 14.52
N LYS A 261 7.10 -7.70 15.28
CA LYS A 261 7.90 -8.35 16.32
C LYS A 261 9.16 -9.01 15.75
N ASP A 262 9.07 -9.69 14.61
CA ASP A 262 10.23 -10.33 13.98
C ASP A 262 11.22 -9.30 13.42
N LEU A 263 10.73 -8.26 12.74
CA LEU A 263 11.57 -7.16 12.25
C LEU A 263 12.32 -6.47 13.38
N ILE A 264 11.65 -6.17 14.50
CA ILE A 264 12.28 -5.59 15.69
C ILE A 264 13.37 -6.53 16.22
N LYS A 265 13.08 -7.84 16.32
CA LYS A 265 14.04 -8.86 16.77
C LYS A 265 15.29 -8.90 15.87
N ARG A 266 15.14 -8.64 14.57
CA ARG A 266 16.22 -8.58 13.58
C ARG A 266 16.99 -7.26 13.58
N GLY A 267 16.57 -6.29 14.39
CA GLY A 267 17.24 -5.00 14.56
C GLY A 267 16.68 -3.87 13.70
N PHE A 268 15.56 -4.08 13.01
CA PHE A 268 14.89 -2.99 12.30
C PHE A 268 14.35 -1.96 13.29
N ARG A 269 14.36 -0.68 12.88
CA ARG A 269 13.82 0.45 13.63
C ARG A 269 12.65 1.09 12.87
N TYR A 270 11.76 1.75 13.62
CA TYR A 270 10.54 2.37 13.11
C TYR A 270 9.63 1.40 12.34
N VAL A 271 9.52 0.17 12.86
CA VAL A 271 8.71 -0.93 12.29
C VAL A 271 7.65 -1.41 13.29
N GLY A 272 6.97 -0.49 13.98
CA GLY A 272 5.88 -0.83 14.89
C GLY A 272 4.65 -1.42 14.15
N PRO A 273 3.71 -2.10 14.84
CA PRO A 273 2.62 -2.82 14.16
C PRO A 273 1.75 -1.97 13.22
N VAL A 274 1.50 -0.70 13.58
CA VAL A 274 0.74 0.24 12.73
C VAL A 274 1.53 0.61 11.47
N ILE A 275 2.83 0.83 11.61
CA ILE A 275 3.72 1.14 10.47
C ILE A 275 3.80 -0.07 9.54
N VAL A 276 4.01 -1.27 10.10
CA VAL A 276 4.09 -2.51 9.32
C VAL A 276 2.77 -2.80 8.62
N TYR A 277 1.62 -2.54 9.25
CA TYR A 277 0.34 -2.70 8.57
C TYR A 277 0.16 -1.72 7.41
N SER A 278 0.53 -0.45 7.60
CA SER A 278 0.55 0.55 6.53
C SER A 278 1.49 0.15 5.37
N PHE A 279 2.66 -0.41 5.68
CA PHE A 279 3.57 -0.99 4.70
C PHE A 279 2.92 -2.17 3.96
N MET A 280 2.31 -3.11 4.67
CA MET A 280 1.63 -4.26 4.06
C MET A 280 0.54 -3.81 3.08
N GLN A 281 -0.21 -2.77 3.43
CA GLN A 281 -1.23 -2.18 2.57
C GLN A 281 -0.60 -1.53 1.33
N ALA A 282 0.44 -0.70 1.53
CA ALA A 282 1.11 -0.01 0.43
C ALA A 282 1.80 -0.98 -0.54
N ALA A 283 2.38 -2.07 -0.05
CA ALA A 283 3.10 -3.07 -0.84
C ALA A 283 2.21 -4.21 -1.38
N GLY A 284 0.90 -4.17 -1.14
CA GLY A 284 -0.03 -5.19 -1.61
C GLY A 284 0.11 -6.55 -0.94
N LEU A 285 0.76 -6.65 0.23
CA LEU A 285 0.71 -7.85 1.08
C LEU A 285 -0.70 -8.04 1.67
N THR A 286 -1.46 -6.95 1.80
CA THR A 286 -2.89 -6.96 2.10
C THR A 286 -3.63 -6.08 1.09
N ILE A 287 -4.79 -6.54 0.62
CA ILE A 287 -5.65 -5.80 -0.29
C ILE A 287 -6.79 -5.20 0.52
N ASP A 288 -6.61 -3.93 0.87
CA ASP A 288 -7.50 -3.18 1.77
C ASP A 288 -8.29 -2.09 1.03
N HIS A 289 -8.23 -2.07 -0.30
CA HIS A 289 -9.17 -1.27 -1.09
C HIS A 289 -10.59 -1.65 -0.66
N LEU A 290 -11.47 -0.66 -0.52
CA LEU A 290 -12.87 -0.93 -0.23
C LEU A 290 -13.48 -1.64 -1.44
N VAL A 291 -14.45 -2.54 -1.20
CA VAL A 291 -15.03 -3.37 -2.28
C VAL A 291 -15.70 -2.54 -3.39
N ASP A 292 -16.03 -1.29 -3.11
CA ASP A 292 -16.64 -0.35 -4.06
C ASP A 292 -15.62 0.60 -4.72
N CYS A 293 -14.34 0.51 -4.35
CA CYS A 293 -13.26 1.19 -5.03
C CYS A 293 -13.00 0.53 -6.39
N TYR A 294 -12.83 1.33 -7.44
CA TYR A 294 -12.57 0.86 -8.81
C TYR A 294 -11.29 0.00 -8.91
N ARG A 295 -10.33 0.22 -7.99
CA ARG A 295 -9.07 -0.54 -7.89
C ARG A 295 -9.21 -1.89 -7.19
N TYR A 296 -10.32 -2.16 -6.51
CA TYR A 296 -10.46 -3.37 -5.70
C TYR A 296 -10.32 -4.64 -6.54
N SER A 297 -11.11 -4.78 -7.60
CA SER A 297 -11.12 -5.94 -8.47
C SER A 297 -9.78 -6.15 -9.17
N GLU A 298 -9.15 -5.07 -9.63
CA GLU A 298 -7.83 -5.11 -10.27
C GLU A 298 -6.76 -5.59 -9.28
N CYS A 299 -6.66 -5.00 -8.09
CA CYS A 299 -5.68 -5.40 -7.09
C CYS A 299 -5.91 -6.84 -6.59
N VAL A 300 -7.16 -7.28 -6.46
CA VAL A 300 -7.48 -8.70 -6.17
C VAL A 300 -7.00 -9.62 -7.29
N SER A 301 -7.27 -9.27 -8.55
CA SER A 301 -6.81 -10.07 -9.69
C SER A 301 -5.29 -10.16 -9.76
N LEU A 302 -4.58 -9.07 -9.45
CA LEU A 302 -3.11 -9.07 -9.36
C LEU A 302 -2.61 -9.93 -8.20
N ALA A 303 -3.31 -9.90 -7.07
CA ALA A 303 -2.98 -10.66 -5.86
C ALA A 303 -3.19 -12.17 -6.00
N GLU A 304 -4.16 -12.59 -6.81
CA GLU A 304 -4.44 -14.01 -7.08
C GLU A 304 -3.46 -14.65 -8.06
N ARG A 305 -2.63 -13.86 -8.74
CA ARG A 305 -1.58 -14.40 -9.60
C ARG A 305 -0.57 -15.20 -8.77
N PRO A 306 -0.06 -16.32 -9.29
CA PRO A 306 0.98 -17.07 -8.62
C PRO A 306 2.15 -16.15 -8.26
N TRP A 307 2.68 -16.32 -7.06
CA TRP A 307 3.83 -15.56 -6.59
C TRP A 307 4.98 -15.73 -7.58
N ARG A 308 5.44 -14.61 -8.13
CA ARG A 308 6.55 -14.59 -9.08
C ARG A 308 7.82 -14.46 -8.26
N HIS A 309 8.59 -15.54 -8.17
CA HIS A 309 10.01 -15.41 -7.87
C HIS A 309 10.61 -14.50 -8.96
N ILE A 310 11.13 -13.35 -8.55
CA ILE A 310 12.15 -12.62 -9.33
C ILE A 310 13.45 -12.82 -8.58
#